data_AF-A0A1V5HLY3-F1
#
_entry.id   AF-A0A1V5HLY3-F1
#
_cell.length_a   1.000
_cell.length_b   1.000
_cell.length_c   1.000
_cell.angle_alpha   90.00
_cell.angle_beta   90.00
_cell.angle_gamma   90.00
#
_symmetry.space_group_name_H-M   'P 1'
#
loop_
_entity.id
_entity.type
_entity.pdbx_description
1 polymer ?
#
loop_
_entity_poly.entity_id
_entity_poly.type
_entity_poly.pdbx_seq_one_letter_code
_entity_poly.pdbx_strand_id
1 'polypeptide(L)'
;MTELKRQSIIDPAVRDIMTNQEERTVGSKSDRAKKAKERKKAANRLPGRVNLDLPLELKKRVFDLAEAERIPASQIVALFLTDGLRRLDSGDLILDPYRRPSGSPRYDWTLDISSLENLE
;
A
#
# COMPACT_ATOMS: atom_id res chain seq x y z
N MET A 1 4.61 65.39 -4.83
CA MET A 1 4.64 63.97 -4.42
C MET A 1 5.21 63.17 -5.57
N THR A 2 6.45 62.72 -5.48
CA THR A 2 7.14 61.95 -6.54
C THR A 2 7.50 60.58 -5.98
N GLU A 3 6.86 59.53 -6.51
CA GLU A 3 7.13 58.13 -6.15
C GLU A 3 8.50 57.69 -6.68
N LEU A 4 9.40 57.29 -5.78
CA LEU A 4 10.63 56.59 -6.15
C LEU A 4 10.33 55.08 -6.29
N LYS A 5 10.19 54.60 -7.54
CA LYS A 5 10.22 53.16 -7.84
C LYS A 5 11.63 52.62 -7.60
N ARG A 6 11.81 51.80 -6.56
CA ARG A 6 13.04 51.02 -6.33
C ARG A 6 13.18 49.97 -7.44
N GLN A 7 14.15 50.16 -8.33
CA GLN A 7 14.60 49.09 -9.22
C GLN A 7 15.39 48.06 -8.39
N SER A 8 14.91 46.82 -8.33
CA SER A 8 15.62 45.71 -7.69
C SER A 8 16.79 45.30 -8.58
N ILE A 9 17.95 45.90 -8.33
CA ILE A 9 19.22 45.44 -8.91
C ILE A 9 19.55 44.13 -8.17
N ILE A 10 19.11 43.01 -8.73
CA ILE A 10 19.47 41.68 -8.21
C ILE A 10 20.92 41.42 -8.61
N ASP A 11 21.75 41.26 -7.58
CA ASP A 11 23.17 40.94 -7.67
C ASP A 11 23.42 39.67 -8.52
N PRO A 12 24.43 39.66 -9.41
CA PRO A 12 24.71 38.54 -10.30
C PRO A 12 24.95 37.21 -9.58
N ALA A 13 25.57 37.24 -8.39
CA ALA A 13 25.83 36.03 -7.61
C ALA A 13 24.56 35.47 -6.97
N VAL A 14 23.61 36.34 -6.59
CA VAL A 14 22.28 35.92 -6.11
C VAL A 14 21.48 35.26 -7.23
N ARG A 15 21.61 35.77 -8.46
CA ARG A 15 20.96 35.19 -9.65
C ARG A 15 21.44 33.77 -9.94
N ASP A 16 22.72 33.50 -9.73
CA ASP A 16 23.34 32.19 -9.95
C ASP A 16 22.94 31.17 -8.88
N ILE A 17 22.76 31.63 -7.63
CA ILE A 17 22.22 30.81 -6.53
C ILE A 17 20.74 30.44 -6.80
N MET A 18 19.93 31.38 -7.30
CA MET A 18 18.53 31.12 -7.64
C MET A 18 18.39 30.14 -8.82
N THR A 19 19.23 30.27 -9.85
CA THR A 19 19.24 29.38 -11.02
C THR A 19 19.61 27.94 -10.62
N ASN A 20 20.62 27.77 -9.77
CA ASN A 20 21.03 26.46 -9.25
C ASN A 20 19.99 25.80 -8.31
N GLN A 21 19.11 26.59 -7.68
CA GLN A 21 18.04 26.08 -6.82
C GLN A 21 16.84 25.58 -7.64
N GLU A 22 16.52 26.24 -8.76
CA GLU A 22 15.49 25.80 -9.70
C GLU A 22 15.86 24.46 -10.36
N GLU A 23 17.12 24.25 -10.73
CA GLU A 23 17.56 22.98 -11.33
C GLU A 23 17.49 21.78 -10.36
N ARG A 24 17.69 22.00 -9.06
CA ARG A 24 17.68 20.93 -8.04
C ARG A 24 16.29 20.53 -7.56
N THR A 25 15.30 21.41 -7.66
CA THR A 25 13.92 21.13 -7.21
C THR A 25 13.11 20.37 -8.25
N VAL A 26 13.56 20.39 -9.51
CA VAL A 26 12.85 19.81 -10.65
C VAL A 26 13.47 18.45 -10.97
N GLY A 27 13.15 17.43 -10.17
CA GLY A 27 13.55 16.05 -10.45
C GLY A 27 13.36 15.69 -11.94
N SER A 28 14.29 14.91 -12.48
CA SER A 28 14.36 14.55 -13.90
C SER A 28 12.97 14.19 -14.44
N LYS A 29 12.64 14.64 -15.66
CA LYS A 29 11.34 14.34 -16.31
C LYS A 29 11.03 12.82 -16.28
N SER A 30 12.07 11.98 -16.29
CA SER A 30 12.00 10.53 -16.13
C SER A 30 11.46 10.08 -14.77
N ASP A 31 11.91 10.68 -13.67
CA ASP A 31 11.49 10.31 -12.31
C ASP A 31 10.05 10.76 -12.04
N ARG A 32 9.66 11.92 -12.57
CA ARG A 32 8.25 12.36 -12.55
C ARG A 32 7.34 11.44 -13.34
N ALA A 33 7.79 10.94 -14.50
CA ALA A 33 7.03 9.99 -15.30
C ALA A 33 6.88 8.62 -14.61
N LYS A 34 7.96 8.10 -13.99
CA LYS A 34 7.91 6.87 -13.18
C LYS A 34 6.94 7.00 -12.00
N LYS A 35 7.06 8.09 -11.23
CA LYS A 35 6.19 8.38 -10.09
C LYS A 35 4.73 8.58 -10.50
N ALA A 36 4.46 9.20 -11.65
CA ALA A 36 3.12 9.35 -12.20
C ALA A 36 2.53 8.00 -12.66
N LYS A 37 3.35 7.12 -13.25
CA LYS A 37 2.93 5.76 -13.65
C LYS A 37 2.62 4.90 -12.43
N GLU A 38 3.43 4.98 -11.38
CA GLU A 38 3.17 4.32 -10.10
C GLU A 38 1.92 4.86 -9.41
N ARG A 39 1.73 6.18 -9.40
CA ARG A 39 0.50 6.82 -8.87
C ARG A 39 -0.74 6.40 -9.66
N LYS A 40 -0.69 6.33 -10.99
CA LYS A 40 -1.81 5.85 -11.82
C LYS A 40 -2.11 4.37 -11.56
N LYS A 41 -1.07 3.54 -11.42
CA LYS A 41 -1.23 2.13 -11.01
C LYS A 41 -1.83 2.02 -9.62
N ALA A 42 -1.46 2.87 -8.68
CA ALA A 42 -2.03 2.92 -7.34
C ALA A 42 -3.49 3.40 -7.36
N ALA A 43 -3.82 4.40 -8.19
CA ALA A 43 -5.18 4.91 -8.38
C ALA A 43 -6.13 3.83 -8.92
N ASN A 44 -5.68 3.06 -9.91
CA ASN A 44 -6.46 1.95 -10.46
C ASN A 44 -6.66 0.78 -9.48
N ARG A 45 -5.88 0.73 -8.38
CA ARG A 45 -6.06 -0.26 -7.30
C ARG A 45 -7.12 0.16 -6.27
N LEU A 46 -7.58 1.43 -6.24
CA LEU A 46 -8.59 1.91 -5.28
C LEU A 46 -9.96 1.22 -5.35
N PRO A 47 -10.57 0.94 -6.52
CA PRO A 47 -11.93 0.42 -6.56
C PRO A 47 -12.07 -0.98 -5.94
N GLY A 48 -10.98 -1.74 -5.82
CA GLY A 48 -10.95 -3.07 -5.18
C GLY A 48 -10.37 -3.07 -3.76
N ARG A 49 -10.21 -1.91 -3.11
CA ARG A 49 -9.64 -1.87 -1.76
C ARG A 49 -10.66 -2.38 -0.74
N VAL A 50 -10.27 -3.39 0.02
CA VAL A 50 -11.02 -3.92 1.16
C VAL A 50 -10.20 -3.69 2.43
N ASN A 51 -10.84 -3.16 3.47
CA ASN A 51 -10.26 -3.10 4.80
C ASN A 51 -10.68 -4.36 5.54
N LEU A 52 -9.72 -5.25 5.80
CA LEU A 52 -9.92 -6.48 6.57
C LEU A 52 -9.02 -6.43 7.79
N ASP A 53 -9.56 -6.89 8.91
CA ASP A 53 -8.79 -7.11 10.12
C ASP A 53 -8.02 -8.42 10.00
N LEU A 54 -6.72 -8.38 10.29
CA LEU A 54 -5.83 -9.53 10.31
C LEU A 54 -5.23 -9.68 11.71
N PRO A 55 -5.09 -10.92 12.22
CA PRO A 55 -4.26 -11.18 13.40
C PRO A 55 -2.87 -10.57 13.25
N LEU A 56 -2.28 -10.11 14.35
CA LEU A 56 -1.03 -9.35 14.33
C LEU A 56 0.13 -10.17 13.76
N GLU A 57 0.18 -11.44 14.12
CA GLU A 57 1.17 -12.43 13.73
C GLU A 57 1.07 -12.73 12.23
N LEU A 58 -0.15 -12.97 11.74
CA LEU A 58 -0.41 -13.18 10.32
C LEU A 58 -0.05 -11.93 9.50
N LYS A 59 -0.42 -10.75 9.98
CA LYS A 59 -0.04 -9.47 9.37
C LYS A 59 1.48 -9.38 9.27
N LYS A 60 2.20 -9.58 10.38
CA LYS A 60 3.67 -9.52 10.39
C LYS A 60 4.27 -10.48 9.36
N ARG A 61 3.83 -11.74 9.35
CA ARG A 61 4.31 -12.76 8.40
C ARG A 61 4.13 -12.36 6.93
N VAL A 62 2.98 -11.78 6.59
CA VAL A 62 2.71 -11.30 5.22
C VAL A 62 3.65 -10.15 4.84
N PHE A 63 3.90 -9.21 5.76
CA PHE A 63 4.80 -8.07 5.50
C PHE A 63 6.27 -8.49 5.41
N ASP A 64 6.71 -9.39 6.29
CA ASP A 64 8.07 -9.95 6.23
C ASP A 64 8.29 -10.68 4.89
N LEU A 65 7.31 -11.47 4.44
CA LEU A 65 7.35 -12.13 3.13
C LEU A 65 7.36 -11.13 1.97
N ALA A 66 6.56 -10.06 2.06
CA ALA A 66 6.54 -9.00 1.06
C ALA A 66 7.91 -8.31 0.90
N GLU A 67 8.59 -8.07 2.02
CA GLU A 67 9.92 -7.48 2.02
C GLU A 67 10.97 -8.43 1.45
N ALA A 68 10.98 -9.69 1.90
CA ALA A 68 11.92 -10.72 1.46
C ALA A 68 11.82 -10.95 -0.05
N GLU A 69 10.61 -11.13 -0.57
CA GLU A 69 10.37 -11.45 -1.99
C GLU A 69 10.30 -10.20 -2.89
N ARG A 70 10.33 -9.00 -2.30
CA ARG A 70 10.13 -7.73 -3.02
C ARG A 70 8.80 -7.67 -3.79
N ILE A 71 7.75 -8.29 -3.24
CA ILE A 71 6.39 -8.33 -3.80
C ILE A 71 5.47 -7.49 -2.91
N PRO A 72 4.54 -6.68 -3.46
CA PRO A 72 3.60 -5.94 -2.65
C PRO A 72 2.73 -6.86 -1.78
N ALA A 73 2.63 -6.59 -0.47
CA ALA A 73 1.81 -7.36 0.48
C ALA A 73 0.38 -7.62 -0.02
N SER A 74 -0.26 -6.61 -0.64
CA SER A 74 -1.59 -6.76 -1.25
C SER A 74 -1.69 -7.87 -2.31
N GLN A 75 -0.62 -8.13 -3.06
CA GLN A 75 -0.57 -9.19 -4.08
C GLN A 75 -0.35 -10.55 -3.44
N ILE A 76 0.48 -10.62 -2.39
CA ILE A 76 0.66 -11.83 -1.59
C ILE A 76 -0.68 -12.24 -0.94
N VAL A 77 -1.38 -11.29 -0.33
CA VAL A 77 -2.72 -11.53 0.23
C VAL A 77 -3.69 -11.98 -0.86
N ALA A 78 -3.70 -11.33 -2.02
CA ALA A 78 -4.57 -11.73 -3.13
C ALA A 78 -4.27 -13.17 -3.60
N LEU A 79 -3.00 -13.57 -3.69
CA LEU A 79 -2.59 -14.93 -4.03
C LEU A 79 -3.13 -15.94 -3.01
N PHE A 80 -2.88 -15.71 -1.72
CA PHE A 80 -3.35 -16.63 -0.66
C PHE A 80 -4.87 -16.72 -0.58
N LEU A 81 -5.58 -15.61 -0.75
CA LEU A 81 -7.04 -15.62 -0.81
C LEU A 81 -7.54 -16.40 -2.02
N THR A 82 -6.91 -16.22 -3.19
CA THR A 82 -7.30 -16.95 -4.41
C THR A 82 -7.08 -18.45 -4.26
N ASP A 83 -5.94 -18.88 -3.70
CA ASP A 83 -5.68 -20.30 -3.46
C ASP A 83 -6.61 -20.87 -2.39
N GLY A 84 -6.84 -20.14 -1.29
CA GLY A 84 -7.77 -20.57 -0.23
C GLY A 84 -9.20 -20.77 -0.75
N LEU A 85 -9.68 -19.86 -1.60
CA LEU A 85 -10.99 -20.00 -2.26
C LEU A 85 -11.02 -21.21 -3.20
N ARG A 86 -9.99 -21.38 -4.03
CA ARG A 86 -9.88 -22.56 -4.91
C ARG A 86 -9.91 -23.87 -4.13
N ARG A 87 -9.19 -23.93 -3.01
CA ARG A 87 -9.16 -25.11 -2.12
C ARG A 87 -10.51 -25.36 -1.47
N LEU A 88 -11.20 -24.30 -1.05
CA LEU A 88 -12.56 -24.38 -0.52
C LEU A 88 -13.53 -24.97 -1.56
N ASP A 89 -13.49 -24.45 -2.79
CA ASP A 89 -14.35 -24.92 -3.90
C ASP A 89 -14.08 -26.39 -4.25
N SER A 90 -12.83 -26.84 -4.16
CA SER A 90 -12.44 -28.24 -4.40
C SER A 90 -12.73 -29.19 -3.24
N GLY A 91 -13.03 -28.67 -2.04
CA GLY A 91 -13.17 -29.46 -0.81
C GLY A 91 -11.87 -29.73 -0.04
N ASP A 92 -10.71 -29.30 -0.56
CA ASP A 92 -9.39 -29.38 0.11
C ASP A 92 -9.29 -28.47 1.36
N LEU A 93 -10.19 -27.51 1.49
CA LEU A 93 -10.35 -26.68 2.68
C LEU A 93 -11.80 -26.76 3.14
N ILE A 94 -12.03 -27.19 4.37
CA ILE A 94 -13.36 -27.29 4.97
C ILE A 94 -13.45 -26.25 6.09
N LEU A 95 -14.52 -25.44 6.09
CA LEU A 95 -14.70 -24.38 7.09
C LEU A 95 -15.24 -24.90 8.43
N ASP A 96 -16.04 -25.97 8.41
CA ASP A 96 -16.75 -26.48 9.60
C ASP A 96 -15.86 -26.73 10.82
N PRO A 97 -14.64 -27.31 10.71
CA PRO A 97 -13.74 -27.49 11.85
C PRO A 97 -13.36 -26.19 12.58
N TYR A 98 -13.42 -25.06 11.89
CA TYR A 98 -13.04 -23.75 12.43
C TYR A 98 -14.26 -22.94 12.90
N ARG A 99 -15.49 -23.39 12.60
CA ARG A 99 -16.71 -22.61 12.93
C ARG A 99 -16.94 -22.56 14.43
N ARG A 100 -17.23 -21.35 14.91
CA ARG A 100 -17.72 -21.08 16.27
C ARG A 100 -18.98 -20.23 16.20
N PRO A 101 -19.93 -20.38 17.14
CA PRO A 101 -21.06 -19.47 17.24
C PRO A 101 -20.57 -18.02 17.34
N SER A 102 -21.15 -17.15 16.53
CA SER A 102 -20.85 -15.72 16.54
C SER A 102 -21.68 -15.01 17.60
N GLY A 103 -21.07 -14.03 18.29
CA GLY A 103 -21.78 -13.09 19.15
C GLY A 103 -22.37 -11.89 18.40
N SER A 104 -22.10 -11.76 17.10
CA SER A 104 -22.61 -10.66 16.27
C SER A 104 -24.05 -10.93 15.83
N PRO A 105 -24.95 -9.92 15.89
CA PRO A 105 -26.32 -10.08 15.40
C PRO A 105 -26.42 -10.23 13.86
N ARG A 106 -25.31 -10.01 13.14
CA ARG A 106 -25.28 -10.09 11.66
C ARG A 106 -24.91 -11.46 11.12
N TYR A 107 -24.16 -12.25 11.88
CA TYR A 107 -23.58 -13.50 11.41
C TYR A 107 -23.82 -14.59 12.43
N ASP A 108 -24.19 -15.79 11.97
CA ASP A 108 -24.41 -16.95 12.84
C ASP A 108 -23.10 -17.57 13.33
N TRP A 109 -22.04 -17.46 12.52
CA TRP A 109 -20.75 -18.12 12.75
C TRP A 109 -19.58 -17.14 12.63
N THR A 110 -18.56 -17.37 13.46
CA THR A 110 -17.21 -16.83 13.31
C THR A 110 -16.23 -17.98 13.10
N LEU A 111 -14.99 -17.67 12.72
CA LEU A 111 -13.94 -18.66 12.54
C LEU A 111 -12.88 -18.50 13.63
N ASP A 112 -12.51 -19.62 14.26
CA ASP A 112 -11.38 -19.72 15.17
C ASP A 112 -10.19 -20.33 14.42
N ILE A 113 -9.26 -19.45 14.04
CA ILE A 113 -8.07 -19.79 13.26
C ILE A 113 -6.84 -20.04 14.14
N SER A 114 -6.98 -19.99 15.46
CA SER A 114 -5.85 -20.18 16.41
C SER A 114 -5.21 -21.55 16.26
N SER A 115 -5.98 -22.55 15.81
CA SER A 115 -5.48 -23.91 15.52
C SER A 115 -4.52 -23.96 14.33
N LEU A 116 -4.60 -23.00 13.40
CA LEU A 116 -3.71 -22.90 12.23
C LEU A 116 -2.35 -22.27 12.58
N GLU A 117 -2.27 -21.55 13.70
CA GLU A 117 -1.05 -20.87 14.14
C GLU A 117 -0.07 -21.81 14.85
N ASN A 118 -0.54 -22.97 15.33
CA ASN A 118 0.21 -23.92 16.14
C ASN A 118 0.72 -25.16 15.37
N LEU A 119 0.66 -25.15 14.05
CA LEU A 119 1.23 -26.22 13.22
C LEU A 119 2.73 -25.92 12.99
N GLU A 120 3.55 -26.35 13.95
CA GLU A 120 4.99 -26.61 13.76
C GLU A 120 5.22 -27.99 13.11
#